data_AF-A0A9N9WSC4-F1
#
_entry.id   AF-A0A9N9WSC4-F1
#
_cell.length_a   1.000
_cell.length_b   1.000
_cell.length_c   1.000
_cell.angle_alpha   90.00
_cell.angle_beta   90.00
_cell.angle_gamma   90.00
#
_symmetry.space_group_name_H-M   'P 1'
#
loop_
_entity.id
_entity.type
_entity.pdbx_description
1 polymer ?
#
loop_
_entity_poly.entity_id
_entity_poly.type
_entity_poly.pdbx_seq_one_letter_code
_entity_poly.pdbx_strand_id
1 'polypeptide(L)'
;MDQFQISVYTSLGCCFFLSCLYVASLYVWSPEENRDHPSTIKKRFFSVFIVMLLSPLFIYLFSSPDLLKNYTIWYVMGLRTDGFLSALIYPLLLTVVLFLGPLSVQLTNGIWKIYSEPMFWLNYCQNLLWLRNHVVAPLSEEFTFRACMLPLLLQSFTPVTSIFITPLFFGVAHLHHVFERIRTGMDKKTAIIISFFQFFYTSVFGIYSAYLFVRTGHFVAPFIAHAFCNHMGFPDIPDLLAQSEPKRGIFLILYILGLAGFICLLPTMTEPTWYLNNQFWYNHTNPKLNVSI
;
A
#
# COMPACT_ATOMS: atom_id res chain seq x y z
N MET A 1 1.46 -26.53 -18.50
CA MET A 1 0.83 -26.60 -17.17
C MET A 1 1.95 -26.56 -16.15
N ASP A 2 1.83 -25.72 -15.11
CA ASP A 2 2.55 -25.90 -13.83
C ASP A 2 4.01 -25.45 -13.69
N GLN A 3 4.49 -24.39 -14.37
CA GLN A 3 5.92 -24.09 -14.29
C GLN A 3 6.38 -23.48 -12.95
N PHE A 4 5.54 -22.75 -12.21
CA PHE A 4 5.93 -22.10 -10.94
C PHE A 4 4.84 -22.19 -9.87
N GLN A 5 4.35 -23.40 -9.58
CA GLN A 5 3.26 -23.59 -8.62
C GLN A 5 3.70 -24.04 -7.24
N ILE A 6 3.01 -23.52 -6.22
CA ILE A 6 3.08 -24.00 -4.83
C ILE A 6 1.67 -24.33 -4.35
N SER A 7 1.56 -25.17 -3.31
CA SER A 7 0.25 -25.53 -2.79
C SER A 7 -0.49 -24.30 -2.24
N VAL A 8 -1.81 -24.25 -2.42
CA VAL A 8 -2.68 -23.21 -1.86
C VAL A 8 -2.56 -23.12 -0.34
N TYR A 9 -2.36 -24.25 0.33
CA TYR A 9 -2.16 -24.28 1.79
C TYR A 9 -0.85 -23.62 2.20
N THR A 10 0.22 -23.84 1.44
CA THR A 10 1.52 -23.20 1.67
C THR A 10 1.42 -21.69 1.50
N SER A 11 0.83 -21.22 0.40
CA SER A 11 0.72 -19.78 0.13
C SER A 11 -0.15 -19.09 1.19
N LEU A 12 -1.36 -19.58 1.46
CA LEU A 12 -2.25 -19.00 2.47
C LEU A 12 -1.66 -19.08 3.89
N GLY A 13 -1.00 -20.19 4.24
CA GLY A 13 -0.33 -20.36 5.53
C GLY A 13 0.80 -19.35 5.73
N CYS A 14 1.63 -19.13 4.71
CA CYS A 14 2.68 -18.10 4.75
C CYS A 14 2.09 -16.70 4.87
N CYS A 15 1.02 -16.39 4.13
CA CYS A 15 0.35 -15.09 4.20
C CYS A 15 -0.23 -14.81 5.59
N PHE A 16 -0.90 -15.80 6.17
CA PHE A 16 -1.43 -15.73 7.53
C PHE A 16 -0.30 -15.49 8.53
N PHE A 17 0.77 -16.28 8.46
CA PHE A 17 1.90 -16.15 9.38
C PHE A 17 2.59 -14.79 9.26
N LEU A 18 2.85 -14.31 8.04
CA LEU A 18 3.44 -12.98 7.81
C LEU A 18 2.55 -11.86 8.36
N SER A 19 1.22 -11.94 8.18
CA SER A 19 0.29 -10.97 8.74
C SER A 19 0.32 -10.97 10.27
N CYS A 20 0.26 -12.15 10.89
CA CYS A 20 0.37 -12.30 12.35
C CYS A 20 1.72 -11.79 12.87
N LEU A 21 2.83 -12.13 12.21
CA LEU A 21 4.17 -11.69 12.58
C LEU A 21 4.28 -10.16 12.52
N TYR A 22 3.76 -9.55 11.46
CA TYR A 22 3.74 -8.09 11.29
C TYR A 22 2.95 -7.42 12.43
N VAL A 23 1.72 -7.86 12.70
CA VAL A 23 0.91 -7.29 13.79
C VAL A 23 1.57 -7.53 15.14
N ALA A 24 2.04 -8.74 15.43
CA ALA A 24 2.70 -9.06 16.69
C ALA A 24 3.91 -8.18 16.95
N SER A 25 4.69 -7.86 15.90
CA SER A 25 5.88 -7.00 16.00
C SER A 25 5.58 -5.62 16.60
N LEU A 26 4.38 -5.08 16.39
CA LEU A 26 3.92 -3.79 16.92
C LEU A 26 3.67 -3.81 18.43
N TYR A 27 3.54 -5.01 19.02
CA TYR A 27 3.19 -5.26 20.41
C TYR A 27 4.28 -5.98 21.21
N VAL A 28 5.43 -6.31 20.61
CA VAL A 28 6.56 -6.97 21.30
C VAL A 28 7.05 -6.15 22.51
N TRP A 29 6.92 -4.83 22.44
CA TRP A 29 7.36 -3.93 23.49
C TRP A 29 6.22 -3.61 24.46
N SER A 30 6.50 -3.68 25.77
CA SER A 30 5.55 -3.32 26.82
C SER A 30 4.98 -1.92 26.62
N PRO A 31 3.64 -1.75 26.74
CA PRO A 31 2.98 -0.46 26.58
C PRO A 31 3.11 0.34 27.88
N GLU A 32 4.31 0.86 28.15
CA GLU A 32 4.54 1.78 29.26
C GLU A 32 4.06 3.20 28.93
N GLU A 33 4.08 3.57 27.65
CA GLU A 33 3.73 4.91 27.16
C GLU A 33 2.73 4.86 26.00
N ASN A 34 2.14 6.00 25.66
CA ASN A 34 1.25 6.15 24.50
C ASN A 34 1.97 5.71 23.21
N ARG A 35 1.23 5.14 22.25
CA ARG A 35 1.75 4.73 20.93
C ARG A 35 2.42 5.84 20.13
N ASP A 36 2.01 7.08 20.36
CA ASP A 36 2.54 8.27 19.69
C ASP A 36 3.76 8.85 20.41
N HIS A 37 4.19 8.23 21.52
CA HIS A 37 5.42 8.62 22.21
C HIS A 37 6.67 8.24 21.39
N PRO A 38 7.69 9.11 21.28
CA PRO A 38 8.91 8.87 20.49
C PRO A 38 9.62 7.54 20.78
N SER A 39 9.65 7.10 22.05
CA SER A 39 10.28 5.84 22.45
C SER A 39 9.55 4.64 21.83
N THR A 40 8.21 4.63 21.90
CA THR A 40 7.33 3.59 21.35
C THR A 40 7.44 3.55 19.83
N ILE A 41 7.51 4.71 19.17
CA ILE A 41 7.68 4.80 17.72
C ILE A 41 9.01 4.15 17.30
N LYS A 42 10.14 4.52 17.93
CA LYS A 42 11.46 3.96 17.61
C LYS A 42 11.52 2.45 17.84
N LYS A 43 10.95 1.97 18.95
CA LYS A 43 10.86 0.53 19.26
C LYS A 43 10.04 -0.23 18.20
N ARG A 44 8.89 0.31 17.80
CA ARG A 44 8.06 -0.27 16.73
C ARG A 44 8.76 -0.23 15.37
N PHE A 45 9.47 0.85 15.03
CA PHE A 45 10.29 0.93 13.82
C PHE A 45 11.30 -0.19 13.77
N PHE A 46 12.02 -0.42 14.87
CA PHE A 46 12.98 -1.51 14.95
C PHE A 46 12.32 -2.89 14.77
N SER A 47 11.22 -3.17 15.47
CA SER A 47 10.48 -4.43 15.30
C SER A 47 10.03 -4.67 13.87
N VAL A 48 9.43 -3.65 13.25
CA VAL A 48 8.93 -3.73 11.88
C VAL A 48 10.09 -3.89 10.89
N PHE A 49 11.22 -3.23 11.12
CA PHE A 49 12.43 -3.43 10.33
C PHE A 49 12.93 -4.89 10.40
N ILE A 50 12.91 -5.52 11.57
CA ILE A 50 13.22 -6.96 11.70
C ILE A 50 12.23 -7.81 10.89
N VAL A 51 10.93 -7.51 10.94
CA VAL A 51 9.93 -8.21 10.11
C VAL A 51 10.22 -8.03 8.62
N MET A 52 10.62 -6.83 8.18
CA MET A 52 11.02 -6.59 6.80
C MET A 52 12.25 -7.41 6.39
N LEU A 53 13.23 -7.61 7.29
CA LEU A 53 14.38 -8.48 7.00
C LEU A 53 14.00 -9.96 6.92
N LEU A 54 13.02 -10.39 7.71
CA LEU A 54 12.55 -11.78 7.73
C LEU A 54 11.57 -12.10 6.58
N SER A 55 10.80 -11.12 6.12
CA SER A 55 9.73 -11.35 5.12
C SER A 55 10.23 -11.96 3.80
N PRO A 56 11.37 -11.55 3.21
CA PRO A 56 11.91 -12.17 2.00
C PRO A 56 12.31 -13.64 2.16
N LEU A 57 12.61 -14.08 3.39
CA LEU A 57 12.90 -15.50 3.66
C LEU A 57 11.70 -16.38 3.34
N PHE A 58 10.48 -15.86 3.46
CA PHE A 58 9.28 -16.61 3.08
C PHE A 58 9.23 -16.87 1.57
N ILE A 59 9.63 -15.91 0.75
CA ILE A 59 9.77 -16.13 -0.70
C ILE A 59 10.84 -17.19 -0.95
N TYR A 60 12.01 -17.06 -0.32
CA TYR A 60 13.12 -17.98 -0.55
C TYR A 60 12.81 -19.43 -0.15
N LEU A 61 12.15 -19.61 1.00
CA LEU A 61 11.90 -20.94 1.57
C LEU A 61 10.66 -21.62 0.97
N PHE A 62 9.64 -20.86 0.56
CA PHE A 62 8.33 -21.42 0.20
C PHE A 62 7.94 -21.22 -1.26
N SER A 63 8.72 -20.49 -2.07
CA SER A 63 8.49 -20.43 -3.52
C SER A 63 8.90 -21.72 -4.22
N SER A 64 8.32 -21.97 -5.39
CA SER A 64 8.71 -23.10 -6.23
C SER A 64 10.20 -23.03 -6.60
N PRO A 65 10.94 -24.16 -6.56
CA PRO A 65 12.35 -24.18 -6.94
C PRO A 65 12.60 -23.69 -8.38
N ASP A 66 11.69 -24.03 -9.28
CA ASP A 66 11.75 -23.58 -10.67
C ASP A 66 11.65 -22.05 -10.79
N LEU A 67 10.84 -21.39 -9.94
CA LEU A 67 10.76 -19.93 -9.96
C LEU A 67 12.10 -19.31 -9.57
N LEU A 68 12.69 -19.79 -8.48
CA LEU A 68 13.95 -19.27 -7.95
C LEU A 68 15.16 -19.59 -8.85
N LYS A 69 15.05 -20.61 -9.71
CA LYS A 69 16.04 -20.90 -10.76
C LYS A 69 16.00 -19.89 -11.90
N ASN A 70 14.82 -19.38 -12.24
CA ASN A 70 14.61 -18.48 -13.38
C ASN A 70 14.63 -17.00 -13.00
N TYR A 71 14.27 -16.65 -11.76
CA TYR A 71 14.15 -15.27 -11.29
C TYR A 71 14.84 -15.09 -9.94
N THR A 72 15.51 -13.95 -9.77
CA THR A 72 16.05 -13.57 -8.46
C THR A 72 14.91 -13.18 -7.52
N ILE A 73 15.13 -13.32 -6.20
CA ILE A 73 14.15 -12.91 -5.18
C ILE A 73 13.80 -11.42 -5.33
N TRP A 74 14.79 -10.56 -5.55
CA TRP A 74 14.59 -9.13 -5.76
C TRP A 74 13.66 -8.85 -6.94
N TYR A 75 13.84 -9.58 -8.04
CA TYR A 75 12.97 -9.47 -9.20
C TYR A 75 11.54 -9.90 -8.86
N VAL A 76 11.35 -11.05 -8.21
CA VAL A 76 10.03 -11.55 -7.77
C VAL A 76 9.31 -10.55 -6.84
N MET A 77 10.08 -9.86 -5.99
CA MET A 77 9.60 -8.83 -5.08
C MET A 77 9.27 -7.49 -5.78
N GLY A 78 9.52 -7.37 -7.08
CA GLY A 78 9.32 -6.12 -7.84
C GLY A 78 10.40 -5.05 -7.57
N LEU A 79 11.56 -5.45 -7.05
CA LEU A 79 12.73 -4.59 -6.83
C LEU A 79 13.65 -4.69 -8.05
N ARG A 80 13.30 -3.94 -9.09
CA ARG A 80 13.99 -3.93 -10.39
C ARG A 80 14.08 -2.51 -10.97
N THR A 81 15.03 -2.30 -11.88
CA THR A 81 15.36 -1.00 -12.49
C THR A 81 14.63 -0.73 -13.80
N ASP A 82 14.38 -1.76 -14.62
CA ASP A 82 13.70 -1.61 -15.90
C ASP A 82 12.28 -1.09 -15.68
N GLY A 83 11.87 -0.02 -16.35
CA GLY A 83 10.54 0.58 -16.15
C GLY A 83 10.33 1.31 -14.82
N PHE A 84 11.39 1.49 -14.01
CA PHE A 84 11.29 2.12 -12.69
C PHE A 84 10.70 3.53 -12.73
N LEU A 85 11.10 4.37 -13.68
CA LEU A 85 10.57 5.73 -13.81
C LEU A 85 9.07 5.72 -14.12
N SER A 86 8.62 4.85 -15.03
CA SER A 86 7.19 4.65 -15.30
C SER A 86 6.45 4.22 -14.02
N ALA A 87 7.01 3.26 -13.28
CA ALA A 87 6.47 2.72 -12.02
C ALA A 87 6.38 3.77 -10.91
N LEU A 88 7.26 4.77 -10.91
CA LEU A 88 7.21 5.88 -9.97
C LEU A 88 6.18 6.93 -10.39
N ILE A 89 6.18 7.32 -11.68
CA ILE A 89 5.44 8.50 -12.16
C ILE A 89 3.96 8.19 -12.39
N TYR A 90 3.63 7.16 -13.17
CA TYR A 90 2.25 6.95 -13.60
C TYR A 90 1.31 6.53 -12.47
N PRO A 91 1.68 5.61 -11.55
CA PRO A 91 0.84 5.29 -10.39
C PRO A 91 0.63 6.49 -9.46
N LEU A 92 1.67 7.32 -9.26
CA LEU A 92 1.55 8.55 -8.48
C LEU A 92 0.59 9.54 -9.15
N LEU A 93 0.78 9.82 -10.45
CA LEU A 93 -0.11 10.72 -11.20
C LEU A 93 -1.56 10.22 -11.21
N LEU A 94 -1.77 8.92 -11.39
CA LEU A 94 -3.09 8.30 -11.32
C LEU A 94 -3.72 8.51 -9.93
N THR A 95 -2.94 8.34 -8.86
CA THR A 95 -3.40 8.60 -7.49
C THR A 95 -3.69 10.10 -7.28
N VAL A 96 -2.86 11.00 -7.82
CA VAL A 96 -3.12 12.45 -7.79
C VAL A 96 -4.44 12.81 -8.49
N VAL A 97 -4.76 12.15 -9.62
CA VAL A 97 -6.04 12.33 -10.31
C VAL A 97 -7.21 11.95 -9.41
N LEU A 98 -7.13 10.83 -8.70
CA LEU A 98 -8.15 10.42 -7.72
C LEU A 98 -8.38 11.51 -6.64
N PHE A 99 -7.31 12.21 -6.24
CA PHE A 99 -7.33 13.23 -5.20
C PHE A 99 -7.51 14.66 -5.72
N LEU A 100 -7.91 14.89 -6.98
CA LEU A 100 -8.13 16.24 -7.52
C LEU A 100 -9.08 17.09 -6.66
N GLY A 101 -10.17 16.51 -6.19
CA GLY A 101 -11.11 17.15 -5.27
C GLY A 101 -10.42 17.64 -3.98
N PRO A 102 -9.91 16.72 -3.12
CA PRO A 102 -9.19 17.10 -1.90
C PRO A 102 -8.03 18.09 -2.12
N LEU A 103 -7.22 17.89 -3.18
CA LEU A 103 -6.13 18.78 -3.53
C LEU A 103 -6.62 20.20 -3.83
N SER A 104 -7.73 20.34 -4.55
CA SER A 104 -8.28 21.66 -4.88
C SER A 104 -8.72 22.45 -3.65
N VAL A 105 -9.25 21.76 -2.64
CA VAL A 105 -9.62 22.36 -1.35
C VAL A 105 -8.36 22.83 -0.61
N GLN A 106 -7.35 21.94 -0.48
CA GLN A 106 -6.09 22.27 0.20
C GLN A 106 -5.34 23.43 -0.46
N LEU A 107 -5.30 23.45 -1.79
CA LEU A 107 -4.72 24.52 -2.60
C LEU A 107 -5.38 25.87 -2.31
N THR A 108 -6.71 25.88 -2.27
CA THR A 108 -7.48 27.11 -2.02
C THR A 108 -7.35 27.60 -0.59
N ASN A 109 -7.20 26.67 0.36
CA ASN A 109 -6.96 26.99 1.78
C ASN A 109 -5.52 27.48 2.04
N GLY A 110 -4.67 27.60 1.01
CA GLY A 110 -3.35 28.21 1.10
C GLY A 110 -2.25 27.30 1.62
N ILE A 111 -2.51 26.00 1.77
CA ILE A 111 -1.53 25.00 2.24
C ILE A 111 -0.28 24.98 1.35
N TRP A 112 -0.40 25.33 0.07
CA TRP A 112 0.73 25.42 -0.84
C TRP A 112 1.81 26.42 -0.42
N LYS A 113 1.43 27.50 0.29
CA LYS A 113 2.41 28.45 0.85
C LYS A 113 3.30 27.78 1.88
N ILE A 114 2.73 26.89 2.68
CA ILE A 114 3.46 26.11 3.69
C ILE A 114 4.45 25.15 3.00
N TYR A 115 4.05 24.47 1.92
CA TYR A 115 4.94 23.58 1.16
C TYR A 115 6.09 24.31 0.46
N SER A 116 5.96 25.62 0.21
CA SER A 116 7.03 26.41 -0.39
C SER A 116 8.16 26.76 0.60
N GLU A 117 7.96 26.55 1.90
CA GLU A 117 8.94 26.89 2.94
C GLU A 117 9.95 25.75 3.16
N PRO A 118 11.26 25.94 2.95
CA PRO A 118 12.25 24.87 3.16
C PRO A 118 12.33 24.37 4.61
N MET A 119 12.15 25.29 5.58
CA MET A 119 12.15 24.95 7.00
C MET A 119 10.98 24.05 7.41
N PHE A 120 9.85 24.13 6.70
CA PHE A 120 8.72 23.23 6.90
C PHE A 120 9.16 21.78 6.69
N TRP A 121 9.84 21.49 5.58
CA TRP A 121 10.32 20.14 5.27
C TRP A 121 11.40 19.64 6.22
N LEU A 122 12.34 20.50 6.63
CA LEU A 122 13.37 20.13 7.61
C LEU A 122 12.75 19.71 8.95
N ASN A 123 11.79 20.49 9.47
CA ASN A 123 11.09 20.18 10.71
C ASN A 123 10.25 18.90 10.60
N TYR A 124 9.65 18.65 9.43
CA TYR A 124 8.86 17.44 9.17
C TYR A 124 9.73 16.18 9.06
N CYS A 125 10.88 16.26 8.40
CA CYS A 125 11.83 15.15 8.32
C CYS A 125 12.41 14.76 9.69
N GLN A 126 12.47 15.70 10.65
CA GLN A 126 12.86 15.44 12.03
C GLN A 126 11.70 14.92 12.90
N ASN A 127 10.45 15.05 12.43
CA ASN A 127 9.26 14.61 13.14
C ASN A 127 9.04 13.10 12.96
N LEU A 128 9.22 12.34 14.04
CA LEU A 128 9.07 10.88 14.04
C LEU A 128 7.66 10.40 13.68
N LEU A 129 6.61 11.15 14.04
CA LEU A 129 5.23 10.83 13.68
C LEU A 129 5.02 11.00 12.18
N TRP A 130 5.59 12.07 11.60
CA TRP A 130 5.53 12.29 10.16
C TRP A 130 6.27 11.19 9.40
N LEU A 131 7.51 10.89 9.80
CA LEU A 131 8.34 9.84 9.20
C LEU A 131 7.65 8.47 9.30
N ARG A 132 7.02 8.17 10.44
CA ARG A 132 6.19 6.97 10.61
C ARG A 132 5.11 6.90 9.54
N ASN A 133 4.27 7.93 9.48
CA ASN A 133 3.03 7.88 8.68
C ASN A 133 3.30 7.94 7.17
N HIS A 134 4.37 8.63 6.74
CA HIS A 134 4.61 8.92 5.32
C HIS A 134 5.70 8.08 4.68
N VAL A 135 6.60 7.49 5.48
CA VAL A 135 7.73 6.71 4.97
C VAL A 135 7.70 5.31 5.54
N VAL A 136 7.87 5.15 6.86
CA VAL A 136 8.11 3.84 7.48
C VAL A 136 6.89 2.92 7.36
N ALA A 137 5.69 3.40 7.68
CA ALA A 137 4.48 2.59 7.58
C ALA A 137 4.19 2.19 6.11
N PRO A 138 4.10 3.12 5.13
CA PRO A 138 3.94 2.74 3.73
C PRO A 138 5.02 1.78 3.22
N LEU A 139 6.30 2.03 3.54
CA LEU A 139 7.42 1.21 3.12
C LEU A 139 7.27 -0.21 3.65
N SER A 140 7.11 -0.35 4.96
CA SER A 140 7.05 -1.66 5.62
C SER A 140 5.80 -2.46 5.25
N GLU A 141 4.66 -1.80 5.16
CA GLU A 141 3.39 -2.44 4.80
C GLU A 141 3.38 -2.92 3.35
N GLU A 142 3.79 -2.07 2.40
CA GLU A 142 3.87 -2.51 1.00
C GLU A 142 4.98 -3.55 0.80
N PHE A 143 6.08 -3.48 1.55
CA PHE A 143 7.16 -4.46 1.41
C PHE A 143 6.71 -5.85 1.90
N THR A 144 6.10 -5.94 3.09
CA THR A 144 5.65 -7.22 3.62
C THR A 144 4.42 -7.75 2.87
N PHE A 145 3.38 -6.93 2.68
CA PHE A 145 2.11 -7.41 2.11
C PHE A 145 2.11 -7.47 0.58
N ARG A 146 2.91 -6.66 -0.13
CA ARG A 146 2.93 -6.68 -1.61
C ARG A 146 4.22 -7.30 -2.11
N ALA A 147 5.38 -6.84 -1.69
CA ALA A 147 6.63 -7.40 -2.21
C ALA A 147 6.89 -8.84 -1.74
N CYS A 148 6.44 -9.23 -0.54
CA CYS A 148 6.67 -10.59 -0.01
C CYS A 148 5.47 -11.53 -0.12
N MET A 149 4.30 -11.09 0.37
CA MET A 149 3.11 -11.95 0.48
C MET A 149 2.43 -12.21 -0.88
N LEU A 150 2.25 -11.18 -1.71
CA LEU A 150 1.52 -11.30 -2.96
C LEU A 150 2.20 -12.23 -4.00
N PRO A 151 3.54 -12.26 -4.18
CA PRO A 151 4.20 -13.25 -5.03
C PRO A 151 3.99 -14.70 -4.63
N LEU A 152 3.79 -15.00 -3.34
CA LEU A 152 3.44 -16.36 -2.89
C LEU A 152 2.02 -16.74 -3.35
N LEU A 153 1.07 -15.81 -3.29
CA LEU A 153 -0.29 -16.03 -3.77
C LEU A 153 -0.34 -16.17 -5.30
N LEU A 154 0.48 -15.41 -6.02
CA LEU A 154 0.57 -15.48 -7.49
C LEU A 154 1.14 -16.81 -8.02
N GLN A 155 1.77 -17.63 -7.16
CA GLN A 155 2.19 -18.99 -7.48
C GLN A 155 1.07 -20.03 -7.28
N SER A 156 -0.03 -19.70 -6.60
CA SER A 156 -1.13 -20.64 -6.32
C SER A 156 -2.49 -20.17 -6.81
N PHE A 157 -2.63 -18.91 -7.19
CA PHE A 157 -3.88 -18.28 -7.62
C PHE A 157 -3.67 -17.44 -8.87
N THR A 158 -4.76 -17.16 -9.60
CA THR A 158 -4.72 -16.19 -10.70
C THR A 158 -4.38 -14.78 -10.19
N PRO A 159 -3.87 -13.88 -11.05
CA PRO A 159 -3.60 -12.50 -10.65
C PRO A 159 -4.83 -11.79 -10.07
N VAL A 160 -6.00 -11.99 -10.68
CA VAL A 160 -7.26 -11.39 -10.20
C VAL A 160 -7.61 -11.90 -8.80
N THR A 161 -7.57 -13.22 -8.58
CA THR A 161 -7.86 -13.80 -7.26
C THR A 161 -6.86 -13.32 -6.20
N SER A 162 -5.57 -13.24 -6.54
CA SER A 162 -4.52 -12.76 -5.63
C SER A 162 -4.71 -11.29 -5.22
N ILE A 163 -5.17 -10.44 -6.17
CA ILE A 163 -5.51 -9.03 -5.92
C ILE A 163 -6.64 -8.90 -4.89
N PHE A 164 -7.60 -9.83 -4.84
CA PHE A 164 -8.70 -9.78 -3.87
C PHE A 164 -8.40 -10.51 -2.55
N ILE A 165 -7.54 -11.53 -2.53
CA ILE A 165 -7.19 -12.28 -1.30
C ILE A 165 -6.21 -11.49 -0.43
N THR A 166 -5.11 -10.99 -1.00
CA THR A 166 -4.03 -10.32 -0.24
C THR A 166 -4.54 -9.17 0.64
N PRO A 167 -5.44 -8.29 0.15
CA PRO A 167 -5.98 -7.18 0.94
C PRO A 167 -6.77 -7.61 2.17
N LEU A 168 -7.30 -8.84 2.22
CA LEU A 168 -7.99 -9.34 3.41
C LEU A 168 -7.01 -9.54 4.58
N PHE A 169 -5.80 -10.06 4.31
CA PHE A 169 -4.75 -10.17 5.33
C PHE A 169 -4.30 -8.79 5.83
N PHE A 170 -4.21 -7.82 4.92
CA PHE A 170 -3.85 -6.43 5.23
C PHE A 170 -4.95 -5.71 6.01
N GLY A 171 -6.21 -5.82 5.57
CA GLY A 171 -7.37 -5.22 6.23
C GLY A 171 -7.59 -5.79 7.61
N VAL A 172 -7.60 -7.13 7.76
CA VAL A 172 -7.77 -7.80 9.06
C VAL A 172 -6.66 -7.39 10.03
N ALA A 173 -5.43 -7.21 9.56
CA ALA A 173 -4.34 -6.73 10.39
C ALA A 173 -4.70 -5.41 11.09
N HIS A 174 -5.47 -4.51 10.47
CA HIS A 174 -5.88 -3.23 11.07
C HIS A 174 -7.00 -3.32 12.12
N LEU A 175 -7.67 -4.47 12.26
CA LEU A 175 -8.68 -4.65 13.31
C LEU A 175 -8.06 -4.63 14.71
N HIS A 176 -6.73 -4.78 14.85
CA HIS A 176 -6.04 -4.62 16.13
C HIS A 176 -6.28 -3.23 16.77
N HIS A 177 -6.55 -2.20 15.97
CA HIS A 177 -6.85 -0.86 16.48
C HIS A 177 -8.12 -0.79 17.32
N VAL A 178 -9.05 -1.76 17.21
CA VAL A 178 -10.23 -1.83 18.09
C VAL A 178 -9.79 -1.87 19.55
N PHE A 179 -8.84 -2.74 19.88
CA PHE A 179 -8.35 -2.92 21.24
C PHE A 179 -7.65 -1.68 21.75
N GLU A 180 -6.87 -1.03 20.90
CA GLU A 180 -6.17 0.21 21.23
C GLU A 180 -7.16 1.35 21.51
N ARG A 181 -8.17 1.54 20.66
CA ARG A 181 -9.20 2.57 20.81
C ARG A 181 -9.97 2.41 22.13
N ILE A 182 -10.39 1.18 22.43
CA ILE A 182 -11.09 0.88 23.69
C ILE A 182 -10.18 1.17 24.89
N ARG A 183 -8.90 0.80 24.81
CA ARG A 183 -7.92 1.08 25.89
C ARG A 183 -7.69 2.57 26.11
N THR A 184 -7.79 3.39 25.06
CA THR A 184 -7.71 4.85 25.16
C THR A 184 -9.00 5.52 25.66
N GLY A 185 -10.00 4.75 26.10
CA GLY A 185 -11.24 5.27 26.68
C GLY A 185 -12.35 5.58 25.68
N MET A 186 -12.19 5.22 24.40
CA MET A 186 -13.25 5.34 23.40
C MET A 186 -14.37 4.35 23.71
N ASP A 187 -15.64 4.76 23.56
CA ASP A 187 -16.76 3.85 23.75
C ASP A 187 -16.69 2.69 22.74
N LYS A 188 -17.13 1.50 23.19
CA LYS A 188 -16.98 0.27 22.40
C LYS A 188 -17.68 0.35 21.05
N LYS A 189 -18.86 0.99 20.99
CA LYS A 189 -19.65 1.08 19.76
C LYS A 189 -18.93 1.93 18.71
N THR A 190 -18.45 3.10 19.10
CA THR A 190 -17.66 3.99 18.22
C THR A 190 -16.34 3.34 17.83
N ALA A 191 -15.63 2.71 18.77
CA ALA A 191 -14.38 2.00 18.48
C ALA A 191 -14.58 0.90 17.43
N ILE A 192 -15.68 0.14 17.54
CA ILE A 192 -16.05 -0.89 16.56
C ILE A 192 -16.38 -0.26 15.20
N ILE A 193 -17.24 0.75 15.16
CA ILE A 193 -17.65 1.42 13.90
C ILE A 193 -16.44 1.98 13.15
N ILE A 194 -15.58 2.74 13.83
CA ILE A 194 -14.39 3.34 13.21
C ILE A 194 -13.43 2.24 12.72
N SER A 195 -13.30 1.14 13.45
CA SER A 195 -12.41 0.05 13.06
C SER A 195 -12.94 -0.75 11.87
N PHE A 196 -14.25 -0.97 11.78
CA PHE A 196 -14.86 -1.58 10.60
C PHE A 196 -14.77 -0.68 9.38
N PHE A 197 -14.97 0.63 9.55
CA PHE A 197 -14.74 1.59 8.48
C PHE A 197 -13.28 1.56 8.00
N GLN A 198 -12.33 1.55 8.93
CA GLN A 198 -10.91 1.43 8.63
C GLN A 198 -10.59 0.10 7.92
N PHE A 199 -11.14 -1.02 8.37
CA PHE A 199 -11.01 -2.33 7.70
C PHE A 199 -11.49 -2.29 6.25
N PHE A 200 -12.68 -1.75 6.01
CA PHE A 200 -13.24 -1.67 4.66
C PHE A 200 -12.37 -0.78 3.76
N TYR A 201 -12.05 0.43 4.22
CA TYR A 201 -11.25 1.38 3.46
C TYR A 201 -9.84 0.86 3.17
N THR A 202 -9.15 0.29 4.17
CA THR A 202 -7.82 -0.31 4.01
C THR A 202 -7.85 -1.53 3.08
N SER A 203 -8.96 -2.29 3.07
CA SER A 203 -9.13 -3.39 2.10
C SER A 203 -9.29 -2.87 0.67
N VAL A 204 -10.09 -1.81 0.45
CA VAL A 204 -10.23 -1.18 -0.87
C VAL A 204 -8.90 -0.61 -1.37
N PHE A 205 -8.18 0.11 -0.51
CA PHE A 205 -6.82 0.56 -0.82
C PHE A 205 -5.88 -0.63 -1.07
N GLY A 206 -6.03 -1.70 -0.29
CA GLY A 206 -5.30 -2.94 -0.44
C GLY A 206 -5.43 -3.54 -1.84
N ILE A 207 -6.66 -3.59 -2.35
CA ILE A 207 -6.98 -4.05 -3.72
C ILE A 207 -6.27 -3.16 -4.75
N TYR A 208 -6.35 -1.84 -4.60
CA TYR A 208 -5.69 -0.91 -5.51
C TYR A 208 -4.17 -1.08 -5.53
N SER A 209 -3.54 -1.17 -4.35
CA SER A 209 -2.10 -1.37 -4.26
C SER A 209 -1.67 -2.74 -4.83
N ALA A 210 -2.41 -3.82 -4.54
CA ALA A 210 -2.14 -5.14 -5.12
C ALA A 210 -2.28 -5.12 -6.65
N TYR A 211 -3.29 -4.39 -7.16
CA TYR A 211 -3.47 -4.16 -8.59
C TYR A 211 -2.28 -3.42 -9.21
N LEU A 212 -1.81 -2.33 -8.58
CA LEU A 212 -0.62 -1.61 -9.03
C LEU A 212 0.60 -2.55 -9.08
N PHE A 213 0.84 -3.34 -8.04
CA PHE A 213 1.96 -4.28 -8.01
C PHE A 213 1.87 -5.31 -9.14
N VAL A 214 0.71 -5.96 -9.32
CA VAL A 214 0.51 -6.99 -10.36
C VAL A 214 0.69 -6.41 -11.76
N ARG A 215 0.13 -5.23 -12.02
CA ARG A 215 0.15 -4.58 -13.33
C ARG A 215 1.51 -4.00 -13.70
N THR A 216 2.22 -3.41 -12.74
CA THR A 216 3.53 -2.78 -12.99
C THR A 216 4.71 -3.72 -12.78
N GLY A 217 4.56 -4.76 -11.96
CA GLY A 217 5.66 -5.64 -11.54
C GLY A 217 6.70 -4.91 -10.70
N HIS A 218 6.32 -3.83 -10.02
CA HIS A 218 7.20 -3.00 -9.21
C HIS A 218 6.67 -2.75 -7.81
N PHE A 219 7.58 -2.82 -6.83
CA PHE A 219 7.33 -2.43 -5.45
C PHE A 219 7.11 -0.92 -5.29
N VAL A 220 7.83 -0.09 -6.06
CA VAL A 220 7.78 1.38 -5.90
C VAL A 220 6.39 1.97 -6.22
N ALA A 221 5.64 1.33 -7.13
CA ALA A 221 4.32 1.76 -7.56
C ALA A 221 3.28 1.80 -6.41
N PRO A 222 3.01 0.69 -5.70
CA PRO A 222 2.14 0.73 -4.53
C PRO A 222 2.74 1.54 -3.38
N PHE A 223 4.06 1.54 -3.17
CA PHE A 223 4.70 2.31 -2.10
C PHE A 223 4.45 3.82 -2.23
N ILE A 224 4.69 4.40 -3.41
CA ILE A 224 4.51 5.85 -3.61
C ILE A 224 3.03 6.25 -3.56
N ALA A 225 2.14 5.40 -4.10
CA ALA A 225 0.70 5.60 -4.01
C ALA A 225 0.23 5.56 -2.54
N HIS A 226 0.74 4.63 -1.75
CA HIS A 226 0.45 4.55 -0.32
C HIS A 226 0.95 5.78 0.43
N ALA A 227 2.22 6.16 0.26
CA ALA A 227 2.78 7.34 0.91
C ALA A 227 1.97 8.60 0.59
N PHE A 228 1.53 8.75 -0.66
CA PHE A 228 0.67 9.87 -1.08
C PHE A 228 -0.74 9.79 -0.45
N CYS A 229 -1.39 8.62 -0.43
CA CYS A 229 -2.67 8.44 0.24
C CYS A 229 -2.60 8.75 1.74
N ASN A 230 -1.53 8.33 2.42
CA ASN A 230 -1.31 8.65 3.84
C ASN A 230 -1.10 10.15 4.07
N HIS A 231 -0.45 10.83 3.11
CA HIS A 231 -0.30 12.28 3.15
C HIS A 231 -1.63 13.01 3.00
N MET A 232 -2.44 12.60 2.02
CA MET A 232 -3.72 13.25 1.73
C MET A 232 -4.80 12.92 2.76
N GLY A 233 -4.75 11.72 3.35
CA GLY A 233 -5.77 11.23 4.27
C GLY A 233 -7.11 10.96 3.61
N PHE A 234 -8.13 10.70 4.41
CA PHE A 234 -9.50 10.60 3.91
C PHE A 234 -10.04 11.99 3.58
N PRO A 235 -10.85 12.15 2.52
CA PRO A 235 -11.45 13.43 2.21
C PRO A 235 -12.23 14.06 3.37
N ASP A 236 -11.91 15.31 3.68
CA ASP A 236 -12.64 16.10 4.68
C ASP A 236 -13.94 16.64 4.08
N ILE A 237 -14.97 15.79 4.08
CA ILE A 237 -16.30 16.15 3.59
C ILE A 237 -16.91 17.32 4.39
N PRO A 238 -16.78 17.39 5.73
CA PRO A 238 -17.18 18.58 6.48
C PRO A 238 -16.55 19.88 5.97
N ASP A 239 -15.23 19.92 5.76
CA ASP A 239 -14.53 21.11 5.24
C ASP A 239 -15.04 21.48 3.84
N LEU A 240 -15.25 20.49 2.97
CA LEU A 240 -15.85 20.70 1.64
C LEU A 240 -17.25 21.31 1.71
N LEU A 241 -18.12 20.82 2.60
CA LEU A 241 -19.49 21.30 2.74
C LEU A 241 -19.58 22.70 3.37
N ALA A 242 -18.57 23.06 4.17
CA ALA A 242 -18.44 24.38 4.80
C ALA A 242 -18.01 25.49 3.81
N GLN A 243 -17.53 25.13 2.61
CA GLN A 243 -17.11 26.10 1.59
C GLN A 243 -18.29 26.94 1.07
N SER A 244 -18.05 28.22 0.79
CA SER A 244 -19.05 29.12 0.21
C SER A 244 -19.25 28.86 -1.29
N GLU A 245 -20.44 29.16 -1.82
CA GLU A 245 -20.65 29.17 -3.28
C GLU A 245 -19.87 30.33 -3.94
N PRO A 246 -19.33 30.16 -5.17
CA PRO A 246 -19.42 28.98 -6.05
C PRO A 246 -18.34 27.91 -5.81
N LYS A 247 -17.44 28.11 -4.83
CA LYS A 247 -16.28 27.21 -4.61
C LYS A 247 -16.72 25.79 -4.27
N ARG A 248 -17.74 25.65 -3.43
CA ARG A 248 -18.29 24.33 -3.06
C ARG A 248 -18.73 23.54 -4.29
N GLY A 249 -19.50 24.16 -5.19
CA GLY A 249 -19.89 23.54 -6.47
C GLY A 249 -18.69 23.10 -7.31
N ILE A 250 -17.67 23.96 -7.43
CA ILE A 250 -16.44 23.66 -8.18
C ILE A 250 -15.71 22.45 -7.55
N PHE A 251 -15.53 22.43 -6.24
CA PHE A 251 -14.85 21.33 -5.57
C PHE A 251 -15.63 20.02 -5.73
N LEU A 252 -16.95 20.01 -5.54
CA LEU A 252 -17.78 18.82 -5.77
C LEU A 252 -17.60 18.26 -7.20
N ILE A 253 -17.55 19.13 -8.21
CA ILE A 253 -17.25 18.73 -9.59
C ILE A 253 -15.85 18.11 -9.69
N LEU A 254 -14.83 18.69 -9.05
CA LEU A 254 -13.47 18.15 -9.06
C LEU A 254 -13.34 16.81 -8.32
N TYR A 255 -14.14 16.57 -7.28
CA TYR A 255 -14.25 15.25 -6.65
C TYR A 255 -14.78 14.20 -7.63
N ILE A 256 -15.85 14.51 -8.35
CA ILE A 256 -16.47 13.61 -9.34
C ILE A 256 -15.52 13.38 -10.52
N LEU A 257 -14.93 14.46 -11.07
CA LEU A 257 -13.97 14.38 -12.17
C LEU A 257 -12.71 13.61 -11.78
N GLY A 258 -12.22 13.77 -10.55
CA GLY A 258 -11.08 13.01 -10.04
C GLY A 258 -11.35 11.51 -9.98
N LEU A 259 -12.50 11.11 -9.43
CA LEU A 259 -12.90 9.70 -9.40
C LEU A 259 -13.16 9.13 -10.80
N ALA A 260 -13.91 9.84 -11.65
CA ALA A 260 -14.19 9.41 -13.01
C ALA A 260 -12.90 9.30 -13.84
N GLY A 261 -12.03 10.30 -13.75
CA GLY A 261 -10.71 10.31 -14.38
C GLY A 261 -9.86 9.14 -13.91
N PHE A 262 -9.81 8.87 -12.61
CA PHE A 262 -9.12 7.71 -12.05
C PHE A 262 -9.64 6.39 -12.65
N ILE A 263 -10.96 6.18 -12.68
CA ILE A 263 -11.56 4.95 -13.22
C ILE A 263 -11.23 4.78 -14.71
N CYS A 264 -11.34 5.85 -15.50
CA CYS A 264 -11.05 5.82 -16.93
C CYS A 264 -9.56 5.61 -17.24
N LEU A 265 -8.67 6.23 -16.46
CA LEU A 265 -7.22 6.17 -16.68
C LEU A 265 -6.56 4.93 -16.08
N LEU A 266 -7.14 4.32 -15.05
CA LEU A 266 -6.61 3.15 -14.35
C LEU A 266 -6.12 2.04 -15.31
N PRO A 267 -6.91 1.53 -16.28
CA PRO A 267 -6.44 0.46 -17.16
C PRO A 267 -5.30 0.89 -18.08
N THR A 268 -5.33 2.11 -18.62
CA THR A 268 -4.34 2.64 -19.56
C THR A 268 -3.04 3.01 -18.87
N MET A 269 -3.10 3.77 -17.78
CA MET A 269 -1.92 4.17 -17.03
C MET A 269 -1.25 3.00 -16.32
N THR A 270 -1.90 1.84 -16.18
CA THR A 270 -1.30 0.62 -15.62
C THR A 270 -1.04 -0.46 -16.69
N GLU A 271 -0.95 -0.08 -17.97
CA GLU A 271 -0.62 -0.99 -19.06
C GLU A 271 0.77 -1.64 -18.84
N PRO A 272 0.87 -2.97 -18.65
CA PRO A 272 2.11 -3.63 -18.21
C PRO A 272 3.34 -3.36 -19.11
N THR A 273 3.12 -3.14 -20.40
CA THR A 273 4.19 -2.84 -21.37
C THR A 273 4.91 -1.53 -21.08
N TRP A 274 4.23 -0.52 -20.52
CA TRP A 274 4.84 0.77 -20.15
C TRP A 274 5.84 0.64 -18.99
N TYR A 275 5.75 -0.47 -18.27
CA TYR A 275 6.61 -0.82 -17.14
C TYR A 275 7.64 -1.88 -17.51
N LEU A 276 7.63 -2.42 -18.73
CA LEU A 276 8.47 -3.59 -19.10
C LEU A 276 8.23 -4.77 -18.14
N ASN A 277 6.97 -4.99 -17.76
CA ASN A 277 6.60 -6.01 -16.79
C ASN A 277 6.60 -7.41 -17.43
N ASN A 278 7.67 -8.17 -17.18
CA ASN A 278 7.84 -9.54 -17.65
C ASN A 278 7.79 -10.55 -16.49
N GLN A 279 7.09 -10.20 -15.41
CA GLN A 279 6.98 -11.05 -14.21
C GLN A 279 6.35 -12.40 -14.54
N PHE A 280 6.69 -13.41 -13.73
CA PHE A 280 6.32 -14.80 -14.00
C PHE A 280 4.80 -14.99 -14.17
N TRP A 281 3.97 -14.27 -13.41
CA TRP A 281 2.51 -14.34 -13.50
C TRP A 281 1.92 -13.73 -14.78
N TYR A 282 2.65 -12.87 -15.49
CA TYR A 282 2.19 -12.26 -16.73
C TYR A 282 2.40 -13.22 -17.92
N ASN A 283 3.53 -13.92 -17.95
CA ASN A 283 3.86 -14.87 -19.02
C ASN A 283 2.93 -16.10 -19.03
N HIS A 284 2.34 -16.44 -17.90
CA HIS A 284 1.32 -17.50 -17.80
C HIS A 284 -0.01 -17.13 -18.48
N THR A 285 -0.28 -15.83 -18.64
CA THR A 285 -1.53 -15.33 -19.24
C THR A 285 -1.38 -14.94 -20.72
N ASN A 286 -0.16 -14.75 -21.22
CA ASN A 286 0.13 -14.35 -22.61
C ASN A 286 1.34 -15.09 -23.20
N PRO A 287 1.17 -16.34 -23.70
CA PRO A 287 2.27 -17.15 -24.23
C PRO A 287 2.95 -16.59 -25.51
N LYS A 288 2.42 -15.50 -26.10
CA LYS A 288 2.97 -14.89 -27.33
C LYS A 288 4.19 -13.98 -27.11
N LEU A 289 4.56 -13.69 -25.86
CA LEU A 289 5.77 -12.93 -25.52
C LEU A 289 7.00 -13.82 -25.26
N ASN A 290 6.90 -15.14 -25.47
CA ASN A 290 8.00 -16.10 -25.31
C ASN A 290 9.10 -16.03 -26.38
N VAL A 291 9.25 -14.91 -27.09
CA VAL A 291 10.34 -14.75 -28.07
C VAL A 291 11.40 -13.81 -27.49
N SER A 292 12.58 -14.40 -27.27
CA SER A 292 13.87 -13.78 -26.96
C SER A 292 14.02 -13.09 -25.60
N ILE A 293 14.42 -13.88 -24.61
CA ILE A 293 15.55 -13.51 -23.73
C ILE A 293 16.76 -14.31 -24.22
#